data_AF-A0A2V9V043-F1
#
_entry.id   AF-A0A2V9V043-F1
#
_cell.length_a   1.000
_cell.length_b   1.000
_cell.length_c   1.000
_cell.angle_alpha   90.00
_cell.angle_beta   90.00
_cell.angle_gamma   90.00
#
_symmetry.space_group_name_H-M   'P 1'
#
loop_
_entity.id
_entity.type
_entity.pdbx_description
1 polymer ?
#
loop_
_entity_poly.entity_id
_entity_poly.type
_entity_poly.pdbx_seq_one_letter_code
_entity_poly.pdbx_strand_id
1 'polypeptide(L)'
;MGAVSPNGVGREAFAAAALAGTSGVGRISHFDPSEIPVQIAGEVRGFDELAWVDKRERKHVSRVLPLALAAANEALEHAGIDAASLPLEERRRFAVILGSGGGSQEFTEEQYRLFFQQ
;
A
#
# COMPACT_ATOMS: atom_id res chain seq x y z
N MET A 1 -4.64 -14.05 -5.10
CA MET A 1 -3.83 -13.42 -4.01
C MET A 1 -2.89 -12.40 -4.60
N GLY A 2 -2.75 -11.25 -3.97
CA GLY A 2 -1.78 -10.20 -4.31
C GLY A 2 -1.16 -9.63 -3.04
N ALA A 3 0.02 -9.04 -3.15
CA ALA A 3 0.82 -8.59 -2.01
C ALA A 3 1.67 -7.36 -2.34
N VAL A 4 1.74 -6.42 -1.40
CA VAL A 4 2.70 -5.32 -1.42
C VAL A 4 3.36 -5.29 -0.05
N SER A 5 4.61 -5.74 0.02
CA SER A 5 5.33 -5.98 1.27
C SER A 5 6.73 -5.35 1.24
N PRO A 6 7.30 -4.96 2.40
CA PRO A 6 8.65 -4.38 2.47
C PRO A 6 9.77 -5.27 1.89
N ASN A 7 9.58 -6.60 1.92
CA ASN A 7 10.54 -7.56 1.38
C ASN A 7 10.23 -7.99 -0.07
N GLY A 8 9.16 -7.45 -0.68
CA GLY A 8 8.78 -7.76 -2.06
C GLY A 8 7.45 -7.12 -2.45
N VAL A 9 7.47 -6.32 -3.52
CA VAL A 9 6.25 -5.81 -4.16
C VAL A 9 5.80 -6.83 -5.20
N GLY A 10 4.56 -7.28 -5.08
CA GLY A 10 4.00 -8.36 -5.87
C GLY A 10 4.10 -9.73 -5.17
N ARG A 11 3.12 -10.58 -5.43
CA ARG A 11 2.97 -11.95 -4.92
C ARG A 11 4.24 -12.78 -5.11
N GLU A 12 4.85 -12.73 -6.29
CA GLU A 12 6.00 -13.56 -6.62
C GLU A 12 7.24 -13.13 -5.86
N ALA A 13 7.54 -11.82 -5.84
CA ALA A 13 8.67 -11.27 -5.10
C ALA A 13 8.50 -11.49 -3.59
N PHE A 14 7.30 -11.26 -3.06
CA PHE A 14 6.97 -11.51 -1.67
C PHE A 14 7.17 -12.99 -1.30
N ALA A 15 6.63 -13.92 -2.09
CA ALA A 15 6.74 -15.35 -1.82
C ALA A 15 8.19 -15.83 -1.89
N ALA A 16 8.95 -15.40 -2.90
CA ALA A 16 10.36 -15.74 -3.04
C ALA A 16 11.18 -15.22 -1.84
N ALA A 17 10.97 -13.97 -1.44
CA ALA A 17 11.64 -13.37 -0.30
C ALA A 17 11.29 -14.08 1.02
N ALA A 18 10.01 -14.42 1.22
CA ALA A 18 9.56 -15.15 2.41
C ALA A 18 10.20 -16.55 2.51
N LEU A 19 10.23 -17.29 1.40
CA LEU A 19 10.84 -18.62 1.35
C LEU A 19 12.36 -18.58 1.54
N ALA A 20 13.01 -17.52 1.06
CA ALA A 20 14.45 -17.32 1.22
C ALA A 20 14.85 -16.74 2.59
N GLY A 21 13.89 -16.34 3.43
CA GLY A 21 14.18 -15.66 4.70
C GLY A 21 14.73 -14.24 4.52
N THR A 22 14.47 -13.60 3.38
CA THR A 22 14.94 -12.24 3.08
C THR A 22 14.12 -11.21 3.85
N SER A 23 14.80 -10.43 4.70
CA SER A 23 14.19 -9.33 5.44
C SER A 23 14.02 -8.09 4.57
N GLY A 24 12.89 -7.40 4.74
CA GLY A 24 12.61 -6.08 4.17
C GLY A 24 12.88 -4.93 5.14
N VAL A 25 13.43 -5.22 6.33
CA VAL A 25 13.70 -4.21 7.35
C VAL A 25 14.98 -3.46 7.02
N GLY A 26 14.93 -2.14 7.11
CA GLY A 26 16.10 -1.28 6.95
C GLY A 26 15.99 -0.03 7.82
N ARG A 27 17.00 0.85 7.74
CA ARG A 27 16.93 2.18 8.35
C ARG A 27 15.74 2.94 7.78
N ILE A 28 14.97 3.60 8.65
CA ILE A 28 13.87 4.50 8.24
C ILE A 28 14.42 5.55 7.27
N SER A 29 13.70 5.77 6.17
CA SER A 29 14.02 6.76 5.14
C SER A 29 12.92 7.80 4.93
N HIS A 30 11.71 7.57 5.44
CA HIS A 30 10.60 8.51 5.33
C HIS A 30 10.78 9.81 6.14
N PHE A 31 11.57 9.79 7.21
CA PHE A 31 11.94 10.94 8.04
C PHE A 31 13.31 10.68 8.67
N ASP A 32 13.91 11.66 9.37
CA ASP A 32 15.16 11.44 10.11
C ASP A 32 14.88 10.76 11.47
N PRO A 33 15.29 9.50 11.67
CA PRO A 33 15.03 8.81 12.92
C PRO A 33 16.13 9.04 13.98
N SER A 34 17.08 9.96 13.77
CA SER A 34 18.27 10.12 14.63
C SER A 34 17.96 10.40 16.10
N GLU A 35 16.84 11.08 16.39
CA GLU A 35 16.43 11.48 17.74
C GLU A 35 15.46 10.50 18.43
N ILE A 36 15.09 9.37 17.79
CA ILE A 36 14.17 8.38 18.35
C ILE A 36 14.88 7.03 18.62
N PRO A 37 14.44 6.25 19.63
CA PRO A 37 15.09 4.99 19.99
C PRO A 37 14.95 3.90 18.92
N VAL A 38 13.87 3.92 18.13
CA VAL A 38 13.62 2.95 17.05
C VAL A 38 13.97 3.58 15.71
N GLN A 39 15.00 3.07 15.04
CA GLN A 39 15.53 3.66 13.79
C GLN A 39 15.33 2.79 12.55
N ILE A 40 14.61 1.67 12.68
CA ILE A 40 14.39 0.71 11.60
C ILE A 40 12.89 0.50 11.35
N ALA A 41 12.54 0.23 10.10
CA ALA A 41 11.19 -0.09 9.68
C ALA A 41 11.20 -1.02 8.46
N GLY A 42 10.10 -1.73 8.25
CA GLY A 42 9.79 -2.39 6.99
C GLY A 42 9.11 -1.39 6.06
N GLU A 43 9.89 -0.70 5.23
CA GLU A 43 9.35 0.25 4.24
C GLU A 43 9.14 -0.46 2.90
N VAL A 44 7.98 -0.27 2.28
CA VAL A 44 7.77 -0.66 0.88
C VAL A 44 8.52 0.35 0.00
N ARG A 45 9.63 -0.08 -0.62
CA ARG A 45 10.52 0.75 -1.44
C ARG A 45 10.25 0.56 -2.93
N GLY A 46 10.51 1.60 -3.72
CA GLY A 46 10.40 1.55 -5.19
C GLY A 46 8.97 1.37 -5.71
N PHE A 47 7.96 1.62 -4.88
CA PHE A 47 6.56 1.52 -5.26
C PHE A 47 6.08 2.83 -5.88
N ASP A 48 5.64 2.77 -7.14
CA ASP A 48 5.06 3.92 -7.84
C ASP A 48 3.57 4.06 -7.49
N GLU A 49 3.28 4.99 -6.60
CA GLU A 49 1.91 5.29 -6.16
C GLU A 49 1.04 5.90 -7.28
N LEU A 50 1.66 6.56 -8.28
CA LEU A 50 0.95 7.19 -9.40
C LEU A 50 0.47 6.18 -10.45
N ALA A 51 0.96 4.95 -10.40
CA ALA A 51 0.40 3.84 -11.17
C ALA A 51 -1.02 3.44 -10.69
N TRP A 52 -1.40 3.84 -9.46
CA TRP A 52 -2.63 3.39 -8.80
C TRP A 52 -3.59 4.51 -8.41
N VAL A 53 -3.08 5.74 -8.26
CA VAL A 53 -3.86 6.91 -7.88
C VAL A 53 -3.51 8.09 -8.78
N ASP A 54 -4.54 8.78 -9.28
CA ASP A 54 -4.34 9.99 -10.09
C ASP A 54 -3.53 11.05 -9.33
N LYS A 55 -2.66 11.75 -10.06
CA LYS A 55 -1.77 12.78 -9.48
C LYS A 55 -2.53 13.86 -8.71
N ARG A 56 -3.74 14.22 -9.12
CA ARG A 56 -4.58 15.22 -8.44
C ARG A 56 -5.15 14.68 -7.14
N GLU A 57 -5.56 13.41 -7.13
CA GLU A 57 -6.12 12.73 -5.96
C GLU A 57 -5.04 12.33 -4.96
N ARG A 58 -3.78 12.16 -5.39
CA ARG A 58 -2.72 11.66 -4.52
C ARG A 58 -2.54 12.46 -3.24
N LYS A 59 -2.70 13.78 -3.27
CA LYS A 59 -2.60 14.64 -2.07
C LYS A 59 -3.81 14.56 -1.13
N HIS A 60 -4.88 13.90 -1.54
CA HIS A 60 -6.16 13.80 -0.82
C HIS A 60 -6.39 12.43 -0.20
N VAL A 61 -5.43 11.51 -0.34
CA VAL A 61 -5.54 10.13 0.14
C VAL A 61 -4.30 9.70 0.91
N SER A 62 -4.48 8.79 1.86
CA SER A 62 -3.38 8.13 2.58
C SER A 62 -2.56 7.25 1.64
N ARG A 63 -1.28 7.05 2.00
CA ARG A 63 -0.37 6.13 1.31
C ARG A 63 -0.88 4.68 1.29
N VAL A 64 -1.72 4.29 2.24
CA VAL A 64 -2.31 2.94 2.24
C VAL A 64 -3.24 2.69 1.06
N LEU A 65 -3.88 3.72 0.49
CA LEU A 65 -4.79 3.53 -0.64
C LEU A 65 -4.11 2.92 -1.88
N PRO A 66 -3.05 3.52 -2.46
CA PRO A 66 -2.41 2.94 -3.65
C PRO A 66 -1.82 1.54 -3.37
N LEU A 67 -1.30 1.30 -2.17
CA LEU A 67 -0.81 -0.03 -1.77
C LEU A 67 -1.93 -1.09 -1.76
N ALA A 68 -3.09 -0.74 -1.19
CA ALA A 68 -4.24 -1.63 -1.13
C ALA A 68 -4.83 -1.89 -2.53
N LEU A 69 -4.91 -0.87 -3.38
CA LEU A 69 -5.35 -1.00 -4.77
C LEU A 69 -4.43 -1.93 -5.57
N ALA A 70 -3.11 -1.76 -5.43
CA ALA A 70 -2.12 -2.60 -6.09
C ALA A 70 -2.26 -4.08 -5.68
N ALA A 71 -2.34 -4.35 -4.38
CA ALA A 71 -2.49 -5.71 -3.86
C ALA A 71 -3.84 -6.34 -4.28
N ALA A 72 -4.93 -5.57 -4.26
CA ALA A 72 -6.25 -6.05 -4.68
C ALA A 72 -6.30 -6.34 -6.18
N ASN A 73 -5.71 -5.48 -7.01
CA ASN A 73 -5.64 -5.68 -8.46
C ASN A 73 -4.84 -6.94 -8.81
N GLU A 74 -3.63 -7.09 -8.23
CA GLU A 74 -2.84 -8.31 -8.43
C GLU A 74 -3.60 -9.56 -7.97
N ALA A 75 -4.42 -9.46 -6.91
CA ALA A 75 -5.24 -10.56 -6.45
C ALA A 75 -6.32 -10.98 -7.45
N LEU A 76 -6.95 -10.01 -8.12
CA LEU A 76 -7.95 -10.23 -9.17
C LEU A 76 -7.31 -10.82 -10.44
N GLU A 77 -6.17 -10.26 -10.85
CA GLU A 77 -5.39 -10.77 -11.99
C GLU A 77 -4.98 -12.23 -11.78
N HIS A 78 -4.48 -12.55 -10.59
CA HIS A 78 -4.13 -13.93 -10.23
C HIS A 78 -5.36 -14.85 -10.19
N ALA A 79 -6.56 -14.33 -9.92
CA ALA A 79 -7.80 -15.09 -10.02
C ALA A 79 -8.32 -15.24 -11.46
N GLY A 80 -7.66 -14.61 -12.44
CA GLY A 80 -8.13 -14.54 -13.83
C GLY A 80 -9.37 -13.68 -14.01
N ILE A 81 -9.60 -12.72 -13.10
CA ILE A 81 -10.79 -11.86 -13.10
C ILE A 81 -10.40 -10.48 -13.60
N ASP A 82 -10.90 -10.11 -14.78
CA ASP A 82 -10.92 -8.72 -15.24
C ASP A 82 -12.26 -8.09 -14.83
N ALA A 83 -12.30 -7.48 -13.63
CA ALA A 83 -13.52 -6.92 -13.08
C ALA A 83 -14.09 -5.75 -13.91
N ALA A 84 -13.28 -5.10 -14.75
CA ALA A 84 -13.71 -3.97 -15.56
C ALA A 84 -14.52 -4.41 -16.79
N SER A 85 -14.25 -5.60 -17.34
CA SER A 85 -14.99 -6.15 -18.48
C SER A 85 -16.26 -6.91 -18.11
N LEU A 86 -16.46 -7.23 -16.83
CA LEU A 86 -17.67 -7.94 -16.36
C LEU A 86 -18.95 -7.09 -16.52
N PRO A 87 -20.08 -7.71 -16.90
CA PRO A 87 -21.38 -7.05 -16.88
C PRO A 87 -21.74 -6.49 -15.49
N LEU A 88 -22.51 -5.41 -15.46
CA LEU A 88 -22.88 -4.74 -14.20
C LEU A 88 -23.55 -5.69 -13.19
N GLU A 89 -24.45 -6.57 -13.64
CA GLU A 89 -25.13 -7.52 -12.77
C GLU A 89 -24.18 -8.53 -12.13
N GLU A 90 -23.11 -8.90 -12.83
CA GLU A 90 -22.09 -9.79 -12.28
C GLU A 90 -21.20 -9.05 -11.29
N ARG A 91 -20.80 -7.81 -11.60
CA ARG A 91 -20.02 -6.96 -10.68
C ARG A 91 -20.75 -6.71 -9.36
N ARG A 92 -22.09 -6.62 -9.37
CA ARG A 92 -22.92 -6.47 -8.16
C ARG A 92 -22.86 -7.66 -7.21
N ARG A 93 -22.34 -8.82 -7.65
CA ARG A 93 -22.13 -9.99 -6.79
C ARG A 93 -20.81 -9.93 -6.02
N PHE A 94 -19.92 -8.99 -6.35
CA PHE A 94 -18.65 -8.80 -5.66
C PHE A 94 -18.89 -7.99 -4.39
N ALA A 95 -18.26 -8.43 -3.29
CA ALA A 95 -18.21 -7.70 -2.04
C ALA A 95 -16.75 -7.37 -1.70
N VAL A 96 -16.54 -6.23 -1.05
CA VAL A 96 -15.24 -5.82 -0.53
C VAL A 96 -15.32 -5.77 0.98
N ILE A 97 -14.43 -6.51 1.63
CA ILE A 97 -14.22 -6.45 3.08
C ILE A 97 -12.78 -6.01 3.28
N LEU A 98 -12.59 -4.80 3.80
CA LEU A 98 -11.29 -4.17 3.98
C LEU A 98 -11.08 -3.85 5.46
N GLY A 99 -9.94 -4.27 6.01
CA GLY A 99 -9.52 -3.95 7.38
C GLY A 99 -8.22 -3.15 7.39
N SER A 100 -8.08 -2.25 8.36
CA SER A 100 -6.86 -1.48 8.62
C SER A 100 -6.73 -1.26 10.13
N GLY A 101 -5.49 -1.36 10.64
CA GLY A 101 -5.18 -1.07 12.05
C GLY A 101 -4.74 0.38 12.26
N GLY A 102 -3.70 0.82 11.56
CA GLY A 102 -3.10 2.15 11.69
C GLY A 102 -2.85 2.85 10.35
N GLY A 103 -3.52 2.41 9.28
CA GLY A 103 -3.08 2.69 7.91
C GLY A 103 -3.07 4.15 7.45
N SER A 104 -3.79 5.06 8.11
CA SER A 104 -3.90 6.47 7.66
C SER A 104 -3.32 7.49 8.64
N GLN A 105 -2.52 7.05 9.60
CA GLN A 105 -1.96 7.91 10.64
C GLN A 105 -1.11 9.05 10.05
N GLU A 106 -0.28 8.75 9.07
CA GLU A 106 0.58 9.72 8.38
C GLU A 106 -0.24 10.81 7.69
N PHE A 107 -1.39 10.43 7.11
CA PHE A 107 -2.27 11.38 6.45
C PHE A 107 -2.99 12.27 7.46
N THR A 108 -3.47 11.70 8.56
CA THR A 108 -4.08 12.45 9.65
C THR A 108 -3.09 13.45 10.26
N GLU A 109 -1.86 13.03 10.56
CA GLU A 109 -0.82 13.92 11.09
C GLU A 109 -0.52 15.09 10.14
N GLU A 110 -0.45 14.84 8.84
CA GLU A 110 -0.25 15.89 7.84
C GLU A 110 -1.41 16.91 7.80
N GLN A 111 -2.66 16.46 7.90
CA GLN A 111 -3.81 17.38 7.96
C GLN A 111 -3.78 18.24 9.23
N TYR A 112 -3.40 17.65 10.38
CA TYR A 112 -3.22 18.40 11.62
C TYR A 112 -2.12 19.45 11.47
N ARG A 113 -0.97 19.08 10.90
CA ARG A 113 0.12 20.01 10.62
C ARG A 113 -0.34 21.20 9.77
N LEU A 114 -1.06 20.94 8.68
CA LEU A 114 -1.61 21.99 7.80
C LEU A 114 -2.61 22.90 8.50
N PHE A 115 -3.42 22.37 9.43
CA PHE A 115 -4.39 23.17 10.18
C PHE A 115 -3.72 24.12 11.19
N PHE A 116 -2.76 23.61 11.96
CA PHE A 116 -2.11 24.37 13.05
C PHE A 116 -0.94 25.25 12.60
N GLN A 117 -0.41 25.04 11.40
CA GLN A 117 0.64 25.87 10.81
C GLN A 117 0.10 26.93 9.83
N GLN A 118 -1.20 27.26 9.91
CA GLN A 118 -1.77 28.43 9.21
C GLN A 118 -1.24 29.74 9.78
#